data_AF-A0A6V7Y2L1-F1
#
_entry.id   AF-A0A6V7Y2L1-F1
#
_cell.length_a   1.000
_cell.length_b   1.000
_cell.length_c   1.000
_cell.angle_alpha   90.00
_cell.angle_beta   90.00
_cell.angle_gamma   90.00
#
_symmetry.space_group_name_H-M   'P 1'
#
loop_
_entity.id
_entity.type
_entity.pdbx_description
1 polymer ?
#
loop_
_entity_poly.entity_id
_entity_poly.type
_entity_poly.pdbx_seq_one_letter_code
_entity_poly.pdbx_strand_id
1 'polypeptide(L)'
;MKWCNLRKDMYKNWHYLRNSAQLSNVLNFLIEDFNAIFFSNIASLNQFHEQHLLPQLMDRRREWQGTKRISDVLRKQAPFLKMYSEYTNNYKTAVHIFEECMRKKRAFGEIVRQLEQLPECEHLSLVSI
;
A
#
# COMPACT_ATOMS: atom_id res chain seq x y z
N MET A 1 6.04 -11.57 4.61
CA MET A 1 4.83 -10.82 4.98
C MET A 1 5.13 -9.44 5.57
N LYS A 2 6.32 -8.87 5.33
CA LYS A 2 6.71 -7.51 5.76
C LYS A 2 6.35 -6.41 4.73
N TRP A 3 6.25 -6.79 3.45
CA TRP A 3 5.96 -5.89 2.32
C TRP A 3 4.58 -5.20 2.38
N CYS A 4 3.52 -5.89 2.80
CA CYS A 4 2.21 -5.23 3.02
C CYS A 4 2.26 -4.21 4.17
N ASN A 5 3.16 -4.38 5.14
CA ASN A 5 3.26 -3.45 6.25
C ASN A 5 3.97 -2.16 5.83
N LEU A 6 5.04 -2.24 5.03
CA LEU A 6 5.75 -1.06 4.54
C LEU A 6 4.82 -0.03 3.85
N ARG A 7 4.06 -0.47 2.84
CA ARG A 7 3.16 0.41 2.07
C ARG A 7 1.95 0.86 2.90
N LYS A 8 1.50 0.02 3.85
CA LYS A 8 0.45 0.34 4.82
C LYS A 8 0.92 1.38 5.83
N ASP A 9 2.15 1.27 6.31
CA ASP A 9 2.77 2.20 7.26
C ASP A 9 3.08 3.50 6.56
N MET A 10 3.50 3.49 5.29
CA MET A 10 3.56 4.70 4.47
C MET A 10 2.19 5.33 4.24
N TYR A 11 1.14 4.56 3.94
CA TYR A 11 -0.22 5.08 3.79
C TYR A 11 -0.77 5.65 5.12
N LYS A 12 -0.53 4.97 6.25
CA LYS A 12 -0.91 5.43 7.58
C LYS A 12 -0.10 6.64 8.03
N ASN A 13 1.20 6.67 7.78
CA ASN A 13 2.09 7.79 8.08
C ASN A 13 1.75 8.99 7.18
N TRP A 14 1.36 8.75 5.92
CA TRP A 14 0.81 9.77 5.04
C TRP A 14 -0.48 10.37 5.62
N HIS A 15 -1.42 9.55 6.11
CA HIS A 15 -2.63 10.04 6.81
C HIS A 15 -2.34 10.70 8.16
N TYR A 16 -1.34 10.25 8.90
CA TYR A 16 -0.92 10.84 10.16
C TYR A 16 -0.28 12.23 9.95
N LEU A 17 0.68 12.32 9.03
CA LEU A 17 1.32 13.58 8.65
C LEU A 17 0.31 14.57 8.04
N ARG A 18 -0.69 14.09 7.29
CA ARG A 18 -1.85 14.87 6.81
C ARG A 18 -2.62 15.55 7.94
N ASN A 19 -2.79 14.88 9.09
CA ASN A 19 -3.58 15.38 10.23
C ASN A 19 -2.76 16.17 11.26
N SER A 20 -1.42 16.09 11.20
CA SER A 20 -0.54 16.95 11.99
C SER A 20 -0.48 18.35 11.36
N ALA A 21 -0.64 19.39 12.17
CA ALA A 21 -0.93 20.77 11.76
C ALA A 21 0.14 21.50 10.90
N GLN A 22 1.20 20.81 10.44
CA GLN A 22 2.30 21.42 9.67
C GLN A 22 2.09 21.44 8.14
N LEU A 23 1.06 20.77 7.59
CA LEU A 23 0.96 20.54 6.12
C LEU A 23 -0.40 20.91 5.49
N SER A 24 -1.32 21.51 6.25
CA SER A 24 -2.77 21.47 5.97
C SER A 24 -3.22 22.12 4.66
N ASN A 25 -2.64 23.23 4.21
CA ASN A 25 -3.31 24.05 3.17
C ASN A 25 -2.88 23.71 1.73
N VAL A 26 -1.66 23.20 1.53
CA VAL A 26 -1.16 22.81 0.19
C VAL A 26 -1.47 21.35 -0.13
N LEU A 27 -1.50 20.50 0.90
CA LEU A 27 -1.76 19.07 0.74
C LEU A 27 -3.26 18.80 0.53
N ASN A 28 -4.17 19.46 1.26
CA ASN A 28 -5.62 19.22 1.15
C ASN A 28 -6.22 19.38 -0.26
N PHE A 29 -5.69 20.28 -1.09
CA PHE A 29 -6.18 20.48 -2.48
C PHE A 29 -5.66 19.41 -3.47
N LEU A 30 -4.59 18.68 -3.12
CA LEU A 30 -4.01 17.63 -3.96
C LEU A 30 -4.53 16.23 -3.58
N ILE A 31 -5.03 16.02 -2.36
CA ILE A 31 -5.06 14.69 -1.70
C ILE A 31 -6.05 13.64 -2.23
N GLU A 32 -7.27 13.99 -2.65
CA GLU A 32 -8.25 12.94 -3.02
C GLU A 32 -7.89 12.28 -4.36
N ASP A 33 -7.69 13.08 -5.40
CA ASP A 33 -7.23 12.58 -6.70
C ASP A 33 -5.84 11.95 -6.59
N PHE A 34 -4.95 12.53 -5.78
CA PHE A 34 -3.61 11.99 -5.56
C PHE A 34 -3.62 10.63 -4.86
N ASN A 35 -4.48 10.39 -3.87
CA ASN A 35 -4.56 9.08 -3.23
C ASN A 35 -5.08 8.01 -4.20
N ALA A 36 -6.12 8.32 -4.98
CA ALA A 36 -6.65 7.41 -5.99
C ALA A 36 -5.60 7.10 -7.07
N ILE A 37 -4.87 8.11 -7.53
CA ILE A 37 -3.84 7.99 -8.57
C ILE A 37 -2.61 7.23 -8.09
N PHE A 38 -2.12 7.48 -6.87
CA PHE A 38 -0.87 6.86 -6.40
C PHE A 38 -1.07 5.47 -5.79
N PHE A 39 -2.16 5.33 -5.05
CA PHE A 39 -2.38 4.16 -4.21
C PHE A 39 -3.48 3.25 -4.75
N SER A 40 -4.28 3.70 -5.74
CA SER A 40 -5.36 2.90 -6.34
C SER A 40 -6.21 2.23 -5.25
N ASN A 41 -6.52 0.95 -5.39
CA ASN A 41 -7.28 0.16 -4.42
C ASN A 41 -6.40 -0.54 -3.37
N ILE A 42 -5.21 -0.01 -3.03
CA ILE A 42 -4.32 -0.64 -2.03
C ILE A 42 -4.99 -0.83 -0.67
N ALA A 43 -5.89 0.07 -0.28
CA ALA A 43 -6.64 -0.04 0.98
C ALA A 43 -7.53 -1.29 0.97
N SER A 44 -8.26 -1.52 -0.14
CA SER A 44 -9.08 -2.71 -0.35
C SER A 44 -8.25 -3.98 -0.40
N LEU A 45 -7.08 -3.94 -1.07
CA LEU A 45 -6.13 -5.06 -1.07
C LEU A 45 -5.65 -5.38 0.35
N ASN A 46 -5.22 -4.38 1.11
CA ASN A 46 -4.79 -4.58 2.49
C ASN A 46 -5.91 -5.15 3.36
N GLN A 47 -7.13 -4.62 3.25
CA GLN A 47 -8.28 -5.14 3.98
C GLN A 47 -8.54 -6.61 3.65
N PHE A 48 -8.46 -6.99 2.37
CA PHE A 48 -8.57 -8.38 1.95
C PHE A 48 -7.49 -9.28 2.56
N HIS A 49 -6.24 -8.83 2.60
CA HIS A 49 -5.16 -9.58 3.24
C HIS A 49 -5.40 -9.77 4.73
N GLU A 50 -5.73 -8.68 5.43
CA GLU A 50 -5.87 -8.64 6.89
C GLU A 50 -7.11 -9.40 7.37
N GLN A 51 -8.25 -9.26 6.67
CA GLN A 51 -9.54 -9.79 7.11
C GLN A 51 -9.90 -11.14 6.49
N HIS A 52 -9.29 -11.52 5.37
CA HIS A 52 -9.68 -12.75 4.65
C HIS A 52 -8.52 -13.72 4.44
N LEU A 53 -7.47 -13.31 3.72
CA LEU A 53 -6.42 -14.25 3.30
C LEU A 53 -5.56 -14.72 4.48
N LEU A 54 -5.07 -13.79 5.30
CA LEU A 54 -4.18 -14.12 6.41
C LEU A 54 -4.85 -15.02 7.47
N PRO A 55 -6.07 -14.74 7.96
CA PRO A 55 -6.74 -15.62 8.92
C PRO A 55 -6.84 -17.07 8.43
N GLN A 56 -7.29 -17.27 7.18
CA GLN A 56 -7.44 -18.61 6.61
C GLN A 56 -6.12 -19.35 6.42
N LEU A 57 -5.03 -18.63 6.10
CA LEU A 57 -3.69 -19.21 6.07
C LEU A 57 -3.20 -19.58 7.47
N MET A 58 -3.48 -18.74 8.47
CA MET A 58 -3.13 -19.03 9.87
C MET A 58 -3.88 -20.25 10.40
N ASP A 59 -5.15 -20.40 10.08
CA ASP A 59 -5.95 -21.58 10.45
C ASP A 59 -5.42 -22.84 9.78
N ARG A 60 -5.13 -22.78 8.46
CA ARG A 60 -4.49 -23.89 7.75
C ARG A 60 -3.16 -24.29 8.36
N ARG A 61 -2.35 -23.33 8.79
CA ARG A 61 -1.08 -23.63 9.48
C ARG A 61 -1.31 -24.39 10.79
N ARG A 62 -2.35 -24.04 11.56
CA ARG A 62 -2.69 -24.75 12.81
C ARG A 62 -3.16 -26.19 12.53
N GLU A 63 -3.94 -26.38 11.47
CA GLU A 63 -4.52 -27.67 11.09
C GLU A 63 -3.64 -28.50 10.14
N TRP A 64 -2.38 -28.12 9.97
CA TRP A 64 -1.52 -28.68 8.94
C TRP A 64 -1.42 -30.21 9.02
N GLN A 65 -1.39 -30.78 10.22
CA GLN A 65 -1.30 -32.23 10.37
C GLN A 65 -2.52 -32.99 9.83
N GLY A 66 -3.71 -32.39 9.89
CA GLY A 66 -4.93 -32.98 9.34
C GLY A 66 -5.07 -32.73 7.84
N THR A 67 -4.83 -31.49 7.39
CA THR A 67 -4.97 -31.10 5.97
C THR A 67 -3.75 -30.34 5.48
N LYS A 68 -2.82 -31.08 4.84
CA LYS A 68 -1.56 -30.56 4.28
C LYS A 68 -1.73 -29.91 2.90
N ARG A 69 -2.73 -29.03 2.71
CA ARG A 69 -3.13 -28.60 1.35
C ARG A 69 -2.94 -27.15 0.92
N ILE A 70 -3.26 -26.07 1.61
CA ILE A 70 -3.26 -24.66 1.09
C ILE A 70 -4.07 -24.34 -0.19
N SER A 71 -4.00 -25.12 -1.27
CA SER A 71 -4.56 -24.78 -2.59
C SER A 71 -6.07 -24.51 -2.60
N ASP A 72 -6.81 -25.12 -1.69
CA ASP A 72 -8.22 -24.87 -1.42
C ASP A 72 -8.48 -23.49 -0.78
N VAL A 73 -7.59 -23.01 0.10
CA VAL A 73 -7.64 -21.64 0.61
C VAL A 73 -7.45 -20.66 -0.54
N LEU A 74 -6.41 -20.86 -1.37
CA LEU A 74 -6.15 -20.00 -2.52
C LEU A 74 -7.28 -20.04 -3.54
N ARG A 75 -7.84 -21.22 -3.84
CA ARG A 75 -8.99 -21.37 -4.73
C ARG A 75 -10.22 -20.61 -4.22
N LYS A 76 -10.48 -20.64 -2.91
CA LYS A 76 -11.57 -19.88 -2.29
C LYS A 76 -11.35 -18.38 -2.40
N GLN A 77 -10.10 -17.92 -2.31
CA GLN A 77 -9.75 -16.50 -2.40
C GLN A 77 -9.50 -16.00 -3.84
N ALA A 78 -9.37 -16.89 -4.82
CA ALA A 78 -9.04 -16.55 -6.20
C ALA A 78 -9.93 -15.47 -6.84
N PRO A 79 -11.25 -15.42 -6.62
CA PRO A 79 -12.09 -14.35 -7.17
C PRO A 79 -11.68 -12.94 -6.70
N PHE A 80 -11.21 -12.81 -5.46
CA PHE A 80 -10.77 -11.54 -4.87
C PHE A 80 -9.38 -11.13 -5.35
N LEU A 81 -8.54 -12.07 -5.79
CA LEU A 81 -7.22 -11.75 -6.37
C LEU A 81 -7.35 -10.92 -7.66
N LYS A 82 -8.49 -10.93 -8.34
CA LYS A 82 -8.75 -10.06 -9.50
C LYS A 82 -8.68 -8.56 -9.16
N MET A 83 -8.85 -8.18 -7.88
CA MET A 83 -8.68 -6.79 -7.44
C MET A 83 -7.26 -6.26 -7.69
N TYR A 84 -6.26 -7.14 -7.81
CA TYR A 84 -4.90 -6.75 -8.18
C TYR A 84 -4.80 -6.17 -9.58
N SER A 85 -5.70 -6.53 -10.52
CA SER A 85 -5.66 -6.00 -11.88
C SER A 85 -5.82 -4.48 -11.89
N GLU A 86 -6.69 -3.94 -11.03
CA GLU A 86 -6.90 -2.50 -10.88
C GLU A 86 -5.60 -1.81 -10.43
N TYR A 87 -4.96 -2.35 -9.39
CA TYR A 87 -3.69 -1.88 -8.88
C TYR A 87 -2.57 -1.93 -9.93
N THR A 88 -2.39 -3.07 -10.61
CA THR A 88 -1.31 -3.25 -11.58
C THR A 88 -1.51 -2.40 -12.84
N ASN A 89 -2.76 -2.20 -13.26
CA ASN A 89 -3.08 -1.36 -14.42
C ASN A 89 -2.76 0.11 -14.15
N ASN A 90 -2.94 0.57 -12.91
CA ASN A 90 -2.66 1.95 -12.52
C ASN A 90 -1.17 2.23 -12.26
N TYR A 91 -0.35 1.19 -12.06
CA TYR A 91 1.05 1.33 -11.62
C TYR A 91 1.89 2.27 -12.51
N LYS A 92 1.84 2.11 -13.83
CA LYS A 92 2.63 2.96 -14.76
C LYS A 92 2.27 4.43 -14.64
N THR A 93 0.98 4.74 -14.54
CA THR A 93 0.47 6.11 -14.38
C THR A 93 0.90 6.69 -13.04
N ALA A 94 0.78 5.91 -11.96
CA ALA A 94 1.18 6.31 -10.62
C ALA A 94 2.68 6.68 -10.56
N VAL A 95 3.55 5.83 -11.13
CA VAL A 95 5.01 6.08 -11.17
C VAL A 95 5.34 7.34 -11.97
N HIS A 96 4.73 7.51 -13.15
CA HIS A 96 4.97 8.70 -13.97
C HIS A 96 4.61 10.00 -13.24
N ILE A 97 3.45 10.02 -12.59
CA ILE A 97 2.99 11.20 -11.84
C ILE A 97 3.86 11.40 -10.59
N PHE A 98 4.31 10.32 -9.92
CA PHE A 98 5.26 10.40 -8.82
C PHE A 98 6.55 11.10 -9.24
N GLU A 99 7.17 10.66 -10.33
CA GLU A 99 8.43 11.23 -10.83
C GLU A 99 8.27 12.71 -11.19
N GLU A 100 7.17 13.08 -11.86
CA GLU A 100 6.89 14.47 -12.20
C GLU A 100 6.66 15.34 -10.95
N CYS A 101 5.98 14.82 -9.93
CA CYS A 101 5.82 15.49 -8.64
C CYS A 101 7.16 15.64 -7.91
N MET A 102 7.99 14.59 -7.86
CA MET A 102 9.34 14.62 -7.28
C MET A 102 10.23 15.68 -7.94
N ARG A 103 10.11 15.85 -9.26
CA ARG A 103 10.90 16.82 -10.03
C ARG A 103 10.38 18.25 -9.91
N LYS A 104 9.06 18.45 -10.00
CA LYS A 104 8.43 19.79 -10.10
C LYS A 104 8.07 20.40 -8.75
N LYS A 105 7.87 19.60 -7.71
CA LYS A 105 7.32 20.05 -6.42
C LYS A 105 8.33 19.80 -5.30
N ARG A 106 9.16 20.80 -4.99
CA ARG A 106 10.20 20.70 -3.96
C ARG A 106 9.67 20.20 -2.60
N ALA A 107 8.57 20.77 -2.12
CA ALA A 107 7.95 20.36 -0.84
C ALA A 107 7.51 18.89 -0.85
N PHE A 108 6.99 18.39 -1.98
CA PHE A 108 6.63 16.98 -2.12
C PHE A 108 7.88 16.09 -2.02
N GLY A 109 8.95 16.43 -2.75
CA GLY A 109 10.20 15.68 -2.70
C GLY A 109 10.87 15.66 -1.31
N GLU A 110 10.76 16.75 -0.54
CA GLU A 110 11.26 16.80 0.84
C GLU A 110 10.46 15.85 1.76
N ILE A 111 9.13 15.86 1.67
CA ILE A 111 8.26 14.96 2.44
C ILE A 111 8.55 13.49 2.10
N VAL A 112 8.65 13.15 0.81
CA VAL A 112 8.93 11.78 0.37
C VAL A 112 10.28 11.29 0.91
N ARG A 113 11.33 12.10 0.84
CA ARG A 113 12.66 11.71 1.38
C ARG A 113 12.63 11.50 2.88
N GLN A 114 11.88 12.33 3.62
CA GLN A 114 11.71 12.14 5.07
C GLN A 114 10.96 10.83 5.36
N LEU A 115 9.94 10.51 4.57
CA LEU A 115 9.20 9.26 4.70
C LEU A 115 10.06 8.03 4.38
N GLU A 116 10.87 8.06 3.32
CA GLU A 116 11.74 6.94 2.93
C GLU A 116 12.88 6.68 3.95
N GLN A 117 13.20 7.67 4.78
CA GLN A 117 14.15 7.53 5.89
C GLN A 117 13.56 6.87 7.14
N LEU A 118 12.24 6.71 7.21
CA LEU A 118 11.60 6.06 8.35
C LEU A 118 12.07 4.60 8.47
N PRO A 119 12.34 4.10 9.68
CA PRO A 119 12.77 2.71 9.90
C PRO A 119 11.82 1.68 9.30
N GLU A 120 10.52 1.98 9.34
CA GLU A 120 9.45 1.14 8.78
C GLU A 120 9.56 0.99 7.27
N CYS A 121 10.20 1.95 6.58
CA CYS A 121 10.41 1.91 5.13
C CYS A 121 11.63 1.07 4.73
N GLU A 122 12.44 0.57 5.67
CA GLU A 122 13.67 -0.22 5.43
C GLU A 122 14.59 0.41 4.34
N HIS A 123 14.59 1.75 4.22
CA HIS A 123 15.28 2.52 3.17
C HIS A 123 14.89 2.18 1.72
N LEU A 124 13.73 1.55 1.51
CA LEU A 124 13.14 1.32 0.20
C LEU A 124 12.48 2.59 -0.32
N SER A 125 12.67 2.85 -1.62
CA SER A 125 12.02 3.98 -2.28
C SER A 125 10.55 3.68 -2.53
N LEU A 126 9.66 4.68 -2.49
CA LEU A 126 8.21 4.46 -2.66
C LEU A 126 7.84 3.78 -3.99
N VAL A 127 8.64 4.00 -5.04
CA VAL A 127 8.46 3.39 -6.37
C VAL A 127 8.87 1.92 -6.39
N SER A 128 9.71 1.49 -5.46
CA SER A 128 10.20 0.09 -5.38
C SER A 128 9.28 -0.85 -4.59
N ILE A 129 8.20 -0.32 -3.98
CA ILE A 129 7.27 -1.03 -3.09
C ILE A 129 5.92 -1.25 -3.79
#